data_AF-A0AAU2CLL7-F1
#
_entry.id   AF-A0AAU2CLL7-F1
#
_cell.length_a   1.000
_cell.length_b   1.000
_cell.length_c   1.000
_cell.angle_alpha   90.00
_cell.angle_beta   90.00
_cell.angle_gamma   90.00
#
_symmetry.space_group_name_H-M   'P 1'
#
loop_
_entity.id
_entity.type
_entity.pdbx_description
1 polymer ?
#
loop_
_entity_poly.entity_id
_entity_poly.type
_entity_poly.pdbx_seq_one_letter_code
_entity_poly.pdbx_strand_id
1 'polypeptide(L)'
;MSPSAAPLETADLSALADRQQTWFATGRGPVSVRRYARFSDFVRAAVCSGNGRDRAALLTLHPQAYPLAPAWLAAIAEAAPETADHRRPSASMVSVRLLARMTPDHRNGIPRKSDGSVGWSVPGASARAWPDGRIELRSATGTQLAGRLEGSEWDHFRVAAVADAGLRLLCAPEARHLTSTGEPSGWYRPSDRGQIGGGRERKGGQVYDGATVARCSCGWSVTVPSQLGARSAPSAAPGPGPGMPSLPATPVKGA
;
A
#
# COMPACT_ATOMS: atom_id res chain seq x y z
N MET A 1 -16.27 22.44 13.29
CA MET A 1 -16.67 21.43 14.29
C MET A 1 -15.42 20.68 14.70
N SER A 2 -15.17 20.53 15.99
CA SER A 2 -13.96 19.91 16.51
C SER A 2 -14.01 18.39 16.34
N PRO A 3 -12.91 17.73 15.93
CA PRO A 3 -12.82 16.27 15.93
C PRO A 3 -13.01 15.73 17.36
N SER A 4 -13.62 14.55 17.49
CA SER A 4 -13.64 13.84 18.78
C SER A 4 -12.20 13.51 19.18
N ALA A 5 -11.90 13.59 20.48
CA ALA A 5 -10.61 13.15 21.02
C ALA A 5 -10.44 11.62 21.01
N ALA A 6 -11.48 10.87 20.66
CA ALA A 6 -11.44 9.41 20.63
C ALA A 6 -10.63 8.90 19.42
N PRO A 7 -9.62 8.04 19.63
CA PRO A 7 -8.84 7.45 18.55
C PRO A 7 -9.67 6.44 17.75
N LEU A 8 -9.60 6.54 16.42
CA LEU A 8 -10.37 5.68 15.52
C LEU A 8 -10.10 4.18 15.75
N GLU A 9 -8.85 3.80 16.00
CA GLU A 9 -8.40 2.41 16.09
C GLU A 9 -9.14 1.56 17.14
N THR A 10 -9.72 2.22 18.16
CA THR A 10 -10.46 1.57 19.25
C THR A 10 -11.97 1.77 19.17
N ALA A 11 -12.47 2.41 18.11
CA ALA A 11 -13.86 2.79 18.00
C ALA A 11 -14.75 1.58 17.67
N ASP A 12 -15.75 1.33 18.52
CA ASP A 12 -16.84 0.43 18.17
C ASP A 12 -17.87 1.16 17.30
N LEU A 13 -17.83 0.92 15.99
CA LEU A 13 -18.74 1.56 15.03
C LEU A 13 -20.19 1.08 15.19
N SER A 14 -20.41 -0.09 15.80
CA SER A 14 -21.74 -0.65 16.05
C SER A 14 -22.46 0.04 17.21
N ALA A 15 -21.71 0.71 18.09
CA ALA A 15 -22.23 1.48 19.21
C ALA A 15 -22.82 2.85 18.80
N LEU A 16 -22.56 3.31 17.57
CA LEU A 16 -23.16 4.55 17.06
C LEU A 16 -24.68 4.38 16.89
N ALA A 17 -25.46 5.36 17.33
CA ALA A 17 -26.90 5.41 17.08
C ALA A 17 -27.21 5.64 15.59
N ASP A 18 -28.43 5.30 15.15
CA ASP A 18 -28.88 5.59 13.78
C ASP A 18 -28.70 7.09 13.46
N ARG A 19 -28.08 7.37 12.31
CA ARG A 19 -27.76 8.71 11.81
C ARG A 19 -26.79 9.52 12.68
N GLN A 20 -26.27 8.98 13.78
CA GLN A 20 -25.23 9.63 14.57
C GLN A 20 -23.98 9.78 13.72
N GLN A 21 -23.44 11.01 13.67
CA GLN A 21 -22.18 11.32 13.03
C GLN A 21 -21.12 11.60 14.08
N THR A 22 -19.96 10.97 13.93
CA THR A 22 -18.80 11.14 14.80
C THR A 22 -17.57 11.39 13.95
N TRP A 23 -16.69 12.26 14.42
CA TRP A 23 -15.41 12.56 13.79
C TRP A 23 -14.30 11.95 14.64
N PHE A 24 -13.49 11.07 14.08
CA PHE A 24 -12.35 10.46 14.76
C PHE A 24 -11.05 11.08 14.27
N ALA A 25 -10.11 11.29 15.18
CA ALA A 25 -8.76 11.71 14.84
C ALA A 25 -7.92 10.51 14.36
N THR A 26 -7.01 10.77 13.42
CA THR A 26 -5.93 9.86 13.00
C THR A 26 -4.62 10.65 12.91
N GLY A 27 -3.48 10.00 12.65
CA GLY A 27 -2.19 10.66 12.54
C GLY A 27 -2.10 11.65 11.38
N ARG A 28 -2.88 11.45 10.30
CA ARG A 28 -2.83 12.29 9.09
C ARG A 28 -4.10 13.05 8.73
N GLY A 29 -5.24 12.74 9.32
CA GLY A 29 -6.47 13.47 9.00
C GLY A 29 -7.73 12.92 9.69
N PRO A 30 -8.76 13.75 9.87
CA PRO A 30 -9.98 13.27 10.51
C PRO A 30 -10.74 12.29 9.61
N VAL A 31 -11.45 11.35 10.26
CA VAL A 31 -12.38 10.43 9.61
C VAL A 31 -13.78 10.68 10.16
N SER A 32 -14.70 11.09 9.29
CA SER A 32 -16.12 11.24 9.65
C SER A 32 -16.83 9.92 9.42
N VAL A 33 -17.53 9.43 10.44
CA VAL A 33 -18.29 8.18 10.40
C VAL A 33 -19.74 8.46 10.73
N ARG A 34 -20.66 7.88 9.95
CA ARG A 34 -22.09 7.97 10.20
C ARG A 34 -22.76 6.62 9.98
N ARG A 35 -23.47 6.11 11.00
CA ARG A 35 -24.24 4.87 10.89
C ARG A 35 -25.64 5.13 10.32
N TYR A 36 -26.14 4.20 9.54
CA TYR A 36 -27.52 4.11 9.07
C TYR A 36 -28.00 2.72 9.48
N ALA A 37 -29.07 2.63 10.26
CA ALA A 37 -29.58 1.37 10.81
C ALA A 37 -31.09 1.18 10.62
N ARG A 38 -31.82 2.21 10.16
CA ARG A 38 -33.30 2.17 10.07
C ARG A 38 -33.87 1.15 9.06
N PHE A 39 -33.22 0.97 7.91
CA PHE A 39 -33.71 0.11 6.82
C PHE A 39 -32.69 -0.94 6.37
N SER A 40 -31.41 -0.64 6.55
CA SER A 40 -30.27 -1.51 6.31
C SER A 40 -29.16 -1.00 7.23
N ASP A 41 -28.50 -1.90 7.96
CA ASP A 41 -27.39 -1.52 8.82
C ASP A 41 -26.12 -1.37 7.97
N PHE A 42 -25.59 -0.16 7.93
CA PHE A 42 -24.30 0.15 7.33
C PHE A 42 -23.74 1.45 7.89
N VAL A 43 -22.43 1.61 7.76
CA VAL A 43 -21.71 2.82 8.09
C VAL A 43 -21.21 3.48 6.82
N ARG A 44 -21.39 4.79 6.70
CA ARG A 44 -20.64 5.61 5.74
C ARG A 44 -19.49 6.29 6.47
N ALA A 45 -18.28 6.08 5.94
CA ALA A 45 -17.09 6.75 6.43
C ALA A 45 -16.50 7.63 5.33
N ALA A 46 -16.14 8.86 5.68
CA ALA A 46 -15.43 9.81 4.83
C ALA A 46 -14.06 10.07 5.44
N VAL A 47 -13.01 9.81 4.66
CA VAL A 47 -11.62 10.07 5.07
C VAL A 47 -11.18 11.37 4.43
N CYS A 48 -10.63 12.28 5.22
CA CYS A 48 -10.02 13.51 4.70
C CYS A 48 -8.59 13.26 4.20
N SER A 49 -8.19 14.06 3.22
CA SER A 49 -6.79 14.22 2.78
C SER A 49 -5.93 14.82 3.90
N GLY A 50 -4.60 14.80 3.71
CA GLY A 50 -3.63 15.33 4.67
C GLY A 50 -3.85 16.81 5.05
N ASN A 51 -4.45 17.60 4.16
CA ASN A 51 -4.84 18.99 4.44
C ASN A 51 -6.06 19.13 5.37
N GLY A 52 -6.74 18.02 5.71
CA GLY A 52 -7.87 17.96 6.62
C GLY A 52 -9.18 18.56 6.09
N ARG A 53 -9.22 19.02 4.83
CA ARG A 53 -10.38 19.70 4.22
C ARG A 53 -11.01 18.86 3.12
N ASP A 54 -10.20 18.34 2.20
CA ASP A 54 -10.76 17.62 1.06
C ASP A 54 -11.02 16.17 1.40
N ARG A 55 -12.13 15.61 0.92
CA ARG A 55 -12.42 14.18 1.06
C ARG A 55 -11.54 13.38 0.11
N ALA A 56 -10.75 12.46 0.66
CA ALA A 56 -9.86 11.57 -0.07
C ALA A 56 -10.45 10.18 -0.26
N ALA A 57 -11.43 9.77 0.55
CA ALA A 57 -12.16 8.52 0.33
C ALA A 57 -13.58 8.55 0.90
N LEU A 58 -14.45 7.75 0.30
CA LEU A 58 -15.80 7.46 0.77
C LEU A 58 -16.04 5.96 0.80
N LEU A 59 -16.41 5.43 1.97
CA LEU A 59 -16.56 4.01 2.22
C LEU A 59 -17.97 3.67 2.69
N THR A 60 -18.45 2.49 2.29
CA THR A 60 -19.71 1.90 2.79
C THR A 60 -19.37 0.55 3.40
N LEU A 61 -19.56 0.45 4.71
CA LEU A 61 -19.15 -0.69 5.52
C LEU A 61 -20.40 -1.36 6.09
N HIS A 62 -20.51 -2.67 5.90
CA HIS A 62 -21.61 -3.48 6.43
C HIS A 62 -21.23 -4.12 7.78
N PRO A 63 -22.18 -4.68 8.55
CA PRO A 63 -21.92 -5.15 9.91
C PRO A 63 -20.75 -6.14 10.03
N GLN A 64 -20.63 -7.08 9.09
CA GLN A 64 -19.49 -8.00 9.00
C GLN A 64 -18.11 -7.32 8.89
N ALA A 65 -18.05 -6.05 8.46
CA ALA A 65 -16.81 -5.28 8.38
C ALA A 65 -16.52 -4.45 9.64
N TYR A 66 -17.49 -4.23 10.54
CA TYR A 66 -17.33 -3.35 11.69
C TYR A 66 -16.13 -3.68 12.59
N PRO A 67 -15.79 -4.96 12.85
CA PRO A 67 -14.61 -5.29 13.66
C PRO A 67 -13.28 -4.87 13.02
N LEU A 68 -13.21 -4.78 11.68
CA LEU A 68 -11.98 -4.48 10.94
C LEU A 68 -11.95 -3.04 10.39
N ALA A 69 -13.12 -2.42 10.30
CA ALA A 69 -13.30 -1.10 9.71
C ALA A 69 -12.42 -0.01 10.34
N PRO A 70 -12.29 0.11 11.68
CA PRO A 70 -11.51 1.20 12.26
C PRO A 70 -10.03 1.14 11.88
N ALA A 71 -9.42 -0.05 11.93
CA ALA A 71 -8.04 -0.26 11.53
C ALA A 71 -7.82 0.02 10.03
N TRP A 72 -8.76 -0.39 9.17
CA TRP A 72 -8.66 -0.12 7.74
C TRP A 72 -8.86 1.37 7.40
N LEU A 73 -9.81 2.04 8.05
CA LEU A 73 -10.03 3.48 7.90
C LEU A 73 -8.82 4.30 8.35
N ALA A 74 -8.17 3.88 9.45
CA ALA A 74 -6.91 4.49 9.90
C ALA A 74 -5.82 4.32 8.82
N ALA A 75 -5.66 3.13 8.25
CA ALA A 75 -4.69 2.90 7.19
C ALA A 75 -4.97 3.73 5.92
N ILE A 76 -6.24 3.94 5.57
CA ILE A 76 -6.62 4.84 4.46
C ILE A 76 -6.24 6.29 4.80
N ALA A 77 -6.50 6.75 6.02
CA ALA A 77 -6.14 8.10 6.44
C ALA A 77 -4.61 8.30 6.43
N GLU A 78 -3.83 7.32 6.89
CA GLU A 78 -2.37 7.35 6.84
C GLU A 78 -1.80 7.33 5.42
N ALA A 79 -2.48 6.65 4.48
CA ALA A 79 -2.09 6.61 3.09
C ALA A 79 -2.67 7.78 2.26
N ALA A 80 -3.55 8.60 2.83
CA ALA A 80 -4.25 9.64 2.09
C ALA A 80 -3.27 10.66 1.50
N PRO A 81 -3.49 11.11 0.26
CA PRO A 81 -2.69 12.19 -0.32
C PRO A 81 -2.91 13.50 0.44
N GLU A 82 -1.97 14.44 0.30
CA GLU A 82 -2.06 15.77 0.94
C GLU A 82 -3.27 16.57 0.45
N THR A 83 -3.61 16.38 -0.82
CA THR A 83 -4.76 16.99 -1.50
C THR A 83 -5.55 15.91 -2.23
N ALA A 84 -6.86 16.08 -2.33
CA ALA A 84 -7.73 15.18 -3.09
C ALA A 84 -8.88 15.95 -3.74
N ASP A 85 -9.21 15.68 -5.00
CA ASP A 85 -10.46 16.18 -5.60
C ASP A 85 -11.56 15.13 -5.54
N HIS A 86 -12.46 15.25 -4.55
CA HIS A 86 -13.63 14.37 -4.42
C HIS A 86 -14.58 14.39 -5.62
N ARG A 87 -14.48 15.41 -6.49
CA ARG A 87 -15.28 15.51 -7.74
C ARG A 87 -14.69 14.67 -8.86
N ARG A 88 -13.42 14.26 -8.75
CA ARG A 88 -12.68 13.49 -9.75
C ARG A 88 -12.07 12.23 -9.14
N PRO A 89 -12.89 11.20 -8.92
CA PRO A 89 -12.39 9.92 -8.44
C PRO A 89 -11.52 9.28 -9.52
N SER A 90 -10.24 9.11 -9.24
CA SER A 90 -9.30 8.44 -10.12
C SER A 90 -8.13 7.87 -9.30
N ALA A 91 -7.53 6.78 -9.76
CA ALA A 91 -6.37 6.20 -9.12
C ALA A 91 -5.33 5.83 -10.18
N SER A 92 -4.06 6.16 -9.94
CA SER A 92 -2.97 5.74 -10.83
C SER A 92 -2.57 4.29 -10.52
N MET A 93 -2.80 3.40 -11.47
CA MET A 93 -2.60 1.95 -11.30
C MET A 93 -1.37 1.41 -12.04
N VAL A 94 -0.49 2.29 -12.53
CA VAL A 94 0.56 1.97 -13.52
C VAL A 94 1.65 1.02 -12.99
N SER A 95 1.93 1.01 -11.67
CA SER A 95 3.05 0.23 -11.12
C SER A 95 2.78 -0.43 -9.76
N VAL A 96 1.50 -0.67 -9.44
CA VAL A 96 1.08 -1.22 -8.14
C VAL A 96 1.66 -2.63 -7.87
N ARG A 97 2.04 -3.36 -8.94
CA ARG A 97 2.69 -4.69 -8.86
C ARG A 97 4.00 -4.71 -8.09
N LEU A 98 4.82 -3.66 -8.19
CA LEU A 98 6.17 -3.63 -7.61
C LEU A 98 6.16 -3.36 -6.10
N LEU A 99 5.02 -2.94 -5.55
CA LEU A 99 4.95 -2.32 -4.23
C LEU A 99 4.05 -3.07 -3.26
N ALA A 100 3.14 -3.89 -3.77
CA ALA A 100 2.41 -4.82 -2.94
C ALA A 100 3.42 -5.85 -2.40
N ARG A 101 3.80 -5.68 -1.14
CA ARG A 101 4.66 -6.62 -0.37
C ARG A 101 3.98 -7.96 -0.11
N MET A 102 2.93 -8.28 -0.86
CA MET A 102 2.16 -9.51 -0.77
C MET A 102 2.14 -10.14 -2.14
N THR A 103 3.17 -10.95 -2.42
CA THR A 103 3.09 -12.34 -2.91
C THR A 103 4.06 -12.72 -4.04
N PRO A 104 4.38 -14.03 -4.14
CA PRO A 104 5.17 -14.63 -5.22
C PRO A 104 4.40 -14.90 -6.52
N ASP A 105 3.07 -14.68 -6.56
CA ASP A 105 2.25 -14.95 -7.74
C ASP A 105 2.41 -13.84 -8.80
N HIS A 106 2.85 -14.24 -9.99
CA HIS A 106 3.13 -13.39 -11.13
C HIS A 106 1.87 -12.76 -11.75
N ARG A 107 0.66 -13.20 -11.37
CA ARG A 107 -0.61 -12.64 -11.85
C ARG A 107 -1.11 -11.44 -11.03
N ASN A 108 -0.62 -11.25 -9.81
CA ASN A 108 -1.01 -10.15 -8.94
C ASN A 108 -0.40 -8.83 -9.42
N GLY A 109 -1.15 -7.73 -9.31
CA GLY A 109 -0.65 -6.41 -9.70
C GLY A 109 -0.71 -6.09 -11.20
N ILE A 110 -1.13 -7.03 -12.06
CA ILE A 110 -1.28 -6.79 -13.51
C ILE A 110 -2.68 -6.22 -13.79
N PRO A 111 -2.79 -5.04 -14.43
CA PRO A 111 -4.07 -4.51 -14.87
C PRO A 111 -4.77 -5.45 -15.85
N ARG A 112 -6.04 -5.75 -15.59
CA ARG A 112 -6.88 -6.50 -16.53
C ARG A 112 -7.12 -5.68 -17.79
N LYS A 113 -7.02 -6.34 -18.95
CA LYS A 113 -7.32 -5.71 -20.26
C LYS A 113 -8.77 -5.23 -20.38
N SER A 114 -9.70 -5.86 -19.66
CA SER A 114 -11.15 -5.57 -19.76
C SER A 114 -11.54 -4.23 -19.15
N ASP A 115 -11.03 -3.92 -17.97
CA ASP A 115 -11.50 -2.80 -17.14
C ASP A 115 -10.38 -2.03 -16.43
N GLY A 116 -9.11 -2.35 -16.74
CA GLY A 116 -7.94 -1.76 -16.10
C GLY A 116 -7.79 -2.11 -14.62
N SER A 117 -8.62 -3.00 -14.07
CA SER A 117 -8.57 -3.35 -12.65
C SER A 117 -7.34 -4.14 -12.29
N VAL A 118 -6.77 -3.84 -11.14
CA VAL A 118 -5.62 -4.55 -10.58
C VAL A 118 -6.10 -5.37 -9.39
N GLY A 119 -5.75 -6.65 -9.37
CA GLY A 119 -6.09 -7.57 -8.31
C GLY A 119 -4.87 -8.10 -7.55
N TRP A 120 -5.09 -8.42 -6.28
CA TRP A 120 -4.16 -9.13 -5.42
C TRP A 120 -4.91 -10.25 -4.71
N SER A 121 -4.23 -11.36 -4.50
CA SER A 121 -4.79 -12.51 -3.78
C SER A 121 -3.76 -13.06 -2.82
N VAL A 122 -4.24 -13.41 -1.64
CA VAL A 122 -3.51 -14.06 -0.55
C VAL A 122 -4.35 -15.22 -0.03
N PRO A 123 -3.77 -16.22 0.66
CA PRO A 123 -4.55 -17.26 1.31
C PRO A 123 -5.64 -16.68 2.21
N GLY A 124 -6.91 -16.93 1.84
CA GLY A 124 -8.08 -16.49 2.59
C GLY A 124 -8.58 -15.07 2.30
N ALA A 125 -7.92 -14.27 1.44
CA ALA A 125 -8.41 -12.94 1.08
C ALA A 125 -8.00 -12.48 -0.33
N SER A 126 -8.75 -11.55 -0.89
CA SER A 126 -8.44 -10.91 -2.16
C SER A 126 -8.74 -9.42 -2.10
N ALA A 127 -8.02 -8.64 -2.88
CA ALA A 127 -8.23 -7.23 -3.07
C ALA A 127 -8.27 -6.90 -4.56
N ARG A 128 -9.03 -5.88 -4.90
CA ARG A 128 -9.15 -5.36 -6.26
C ARG A 128 -9.35 -3.86 -6.22
N ALA A 129 -8.64 -3.16 -7.09
CA ALA A 129 -8.79 -1.73 -7.28
C ALA A 129 -8.97 -1.40 -8.76
N TRP A 130 -9.76 -0.37 -9.05
CA TRP A 130 -10.10 0.08 -10.39
C TRP A 130 -9.58 1.49 -10.66
N PRO A 131 -9.36 1.86 -11.93
CA PRO A 131 -8.90 3.21 -12.29
C PRO A 131 -9.84 4.34 -11.84
N ASP A 132 -11.12 4.05 -11.62
CA ASP A 132 -12.15 4.98 -11.14
C ASP A 132 -12.14 5.19 -9.62
N GLY A 133 -11.11 4.69 -8.93
CA GLY A 133 -10.89 4.79 -7.50
C GLY A 133 -11.64 3.75 -6.66
N ARG A 134 -12.48 2.89 -7.25
CA ARG A 134 -13.11 1.81 -6.49
C ARG A 134 -12.04 0.88 -5.93
N ILE A 135 -12.19 0.49 -4.67
CA ILE A 135 -11.38 -0.53 -4.02
C ILE A 135 -12.28 -1.49 -3.27
N GLU A 136 -11.98 -2.77 -3.39
CA GLU A 136 -12.75 -3.83 -2.80
C GLU A 136 -11.82 -4.93 -2.29
N LEU A 137 -12.03 -5.34 -1.06
CA LEU A 137 -11.36 -6.47 -0.46
C LEU A 137 -12.39 -7.45 0.09
N ARG A 138 -12.12 -8.73 -0.07
CA ARG A 138 -13.00 -9.83 0.34
C ARG A 138 -12.20 -10.89 1.06
N SER A 139 -12.67 -11.34 2.22
CA SER A 139 -12.19 -12.59 2.81
C SER A 139 -12.94 -13.78 2.20
N ALA A 140 -12.34 -14.96 2.28
CA ALA A 140 -12.99 -16.22 1.96
C ALA A 140 -14.15 -16.55 2.92
N THR A 141 -14.17 -15.94 4.12
CA THR A 141 -15.23 -16.11 5.13
C THR A 141 -16.42 -15.16 4.93
N GLY A 142 -16.39 -14.28 3.92
CA GLY A 142 -17.52 -13.43 3.54
C GLY A 142 -17.47 -11.99 4.05
N THR A 143 -16.41 -11.58 4.76
CA THR A 143 -16.22 -10.17 5.12
C THR A 143 -15.79 -9.36 3.90
N GLN A 144 -16.43 -8.21 3.68
CA GLN A 144 -16.14 -7.32 2.57
C GLN A 144 -15.80 -5.91 3.08
N LEU A 145 -14.68 -5.39 2.62
CA LEU A 145 -14.23 -4.01 2.82
C LEU A 145 -14.28 -3.31 1.47
N ALA A 146 -15.17 -2.34 1.30
CA ALA A 146 -15.36 -1.67 0.02
C ALA A 146 -15.49 -0.16 0.17
N GLY A 147 -14.98 0.55 -0.83
CA GLY A 147 -15.03 2.00 -0.85
C GLY A 147 -14.54 2.58 -2.17
N ARG A 148 -14.46 3.90 -2.18
CA ARG A 148 -13.94 4.68 -3.29
C ARG A 148 -12.88 5.64 -2.79
N LEU A 149 -11.70 5.53 -3.36
CA LEU A 149 -10.62 6.51 -3.26
C LEU A 149 -10.94 7.64 -4.24
N GLU A 150 -10.84 8.88 -3.77
CA GLU A 150 -11.25 10.06 -4.50
C GLU A 150 -10.07 11.03 -4.70
N GLY A 151 -9.97 11.64 -5.88
CA GLY A 151 -8.84 12.49 -6.28
C GLY A 151 -7.75 11.73 -7.05
N SER A 152 -7.18 12.35 -8.08
CA SER A 152 -6.10 11.80 -8.91
C SER A 152 -4.76 11.59 -8.19
N GLU A 153 -4.64 12.11 -6.97
CA GLU A 153 -3.44 12.11 -6.15
C GLU A 153 -3.21 10.75 -5.46
N TRP A 154 -4.19 9.83 -5.55
CA TRP A 154 -4.02 8.42 -5.24
C TRP A 154 -3.09 7.76 -6.27
N ASP A 155 -1.79 7.85 -6.01
CA ASP A 155 -0.78 7.14 -6.77
C ASP A 155 -0.73 5.64 -6.44
N HIS A 156 0.02 4.91 -7.26
CA HIS A 156 0.16 3.46 -7.13
C HIS A 156 0.76 3.02 -5.79
N PHE A 157 1.57 3.85 -5.11
CA PHE A 157 2.10 3.51 -3.78
C PHE A 157 1.01 3.59 -2.71
N ARG A 158 0.22 4.67 -2.74
CA ARG A 158 -0.88 4.86 -1.77
C ARG A 158 -1.96 3.80 -1.93
N VAL A 159 -2.33 3.48 -3.18
CA VAL A 159 -3.31 2.42 -3.46
C VAL A 159 -2.78 1.05 -3.01
N ALA A 160 -1.49 0.75 -3.28
CA ALA A 160 -0.87 -0.48 -2.79
C ALA A 160 -0.90 -0.55 -1.26
N ALA A 161 -0.61 0.55 -0.56
CA ALA A 161 -0.59 0.59 0.90
C ALA A 161 -1.99 0.34 1.50
N VAL A 162 -3.05 0.91 0.93
CA VAL A 162 -4.42 0.66 1.37
C VAL A 162 -4.85 -0.79 1.13
N ALA A 163 -4.56 -1.32 -0.06
CA ALA A 163 -4.85 -2.72 -0.38
C ALA A 163 -4.06 -3.66 0.55
N ASP A 164 -2.79 -3.34 0.82
CA ASP A 164 -1.91 -4.10 1.70
C ASP A 164 -2.43 -4.11 3.14
N ALA A 165 -2.80 -2.96 3.69
CA ALA A 165 -3.37 -2.88 5.03
C ALA A 165 -4.67 -3.70 5.16
N GLY A 166 -5.59 -3.55 4.20
CA GLY A 166 -6.86 -4.27 4.23
C GLY A 166 -6.70 -5.79 4.04
N LEU A 167 -5.77 -6.22 3.17
CA LEU A 167 -5.48 -7.65 3.01
C LEU A 167 -4.91 -8.24 4.31
N ARG A 168 -4.01 -7.55 5.01
CA ARG A 168 -3.49 -8.01 6.32
C ARG A 168 -4.60 -8.21 7.35
N LEU A 169 -5.62 -7.36 7.34
CA LEU A 169 -6.78 -7.48 8.24
C LEU A 169 -7.68 -8.67 7.88
N LEU A 170 -7.75 -9.05 6.60
CA LEU A 170 -8.63 -10.12 6.10
C LEU A 170 -7.94 -11.47 5.96
N CYS A 171 -6.61 -11.52 6.02
CA CYS A 171 -5.83 -12.76 6.01
C CYS A 171 -6.26 -13.70 7.14
N ALA A 172 -6.16 -15.00 6.90
CA ALA A 172 -6.52 -16.01 7.90
C ALA A 172 -5.76 -15.76 9.23
N PRO A 173 -6.42 -15.82 10.41
CA PRO A 173 -5.78 -15.60 11.71
C PRO A 173 -4.68 -16.62 12.04
N GLU A 174 -4.62 -17.75 11.31
CA GLU A 174 -3.56 -18.76 11.42
C GLU A 174 -2.28 -18.40 10.62
N ALA A 175 -2.24 -17.19 10.07
CA ALA A 175 -1.09 -16.67 9.35
C ALA A 175 0.18 -16.65 10.22
N ARG A 176 1.18 -17.47 9.85
CA ARG A 176 2.47 -17.56 10.55
C ARG A 176 3.51 -16.68 9.86
N HIS A 177 4.19 -15.85 10.63
CA HIS A 177 5.30 -15.04 10.14
C HIS A 177 6.60 -15.84 10.27
N LEU A 178 7.28 -16.04 9.15
CA LEU A 178 8.59 -16.67 9.06
C LEU A 178 9.62 -15.62 8.62
N THR A 179 10.69 -15.47 9.39
CA THR A 179 11.81 -14.62 8.99
C THR A 179 13.00 -15.52 8.67
N SER A 180 13.52 -15.43 7.45
CA SER A 180 14.74 -16.11 7.02
C SER A 180 15.79 -15.07 6.64
N THR A 181 16.95 -15.12 7.29
CA THR A 181 18.12 -14.39 6.81
C THR A 181 18.82 -15.26 5.79
N GLY A 182 19.03 -14.72 4.59
CA GLY A 182 19.76 -15.39 3.53
C GLY A 182 21.21 -15.65 3.92
N GLU A 183 21.89 -16.42 3.09
CA GLU A 183 23.28 -16.70 3.33
C GLU A 183 24.09 -15.41 3.37
N PRO A 184 25.15 -15.41 4.16
CA PRO A 184 25.84 -14.19 4.46
C PRO A 184 26.73 -13.81 3.29
N SER A 185 26.49 -12.63 2.76
CA SER A 185 27.09 -12.13 1.53
C SER A 185 28.44 -11.46 1.73
N GLY A 186 28.91 -11.33 2.98
CA GLY A 186 30.22 -10.80 3.30
C GLY A 186 30.26 -10.07 4.63
N TRP A 187 31.36 -9.34 4.83
CA TRP A 187 31.58 -8.50 6.00
C TRP A 187 31.44 -7.04 5.59
N TYR A 188 30.73 -6.28 6.40
CA TYR A 188 30.59 -4.84 6.23
C TYR A 188 31.20 -4.11 7.43
N ARG A 189 31.84 -2.96 7.20
CA ARG A 189 32.34 -2.09 8.27
C ARG A 189 31.41 -0.89 8.47
N PRO A 190 30.86 -0.68 9.68
CA PRO A 190 30.00 0.46 9.98
C PRO A 190 30.62 1.84 9.63
N SER A 191 31.95 1.95 9.57
CA SER A 191 32.70 3.14 9.15
C SER A 191 32.45 3.54 7.68
N ASP A 192 32.01 2.62 6.83
CA ASP A 192 31.77 2.88 5.41
C ASP A 192 30.41 3.57 5.15
N ARG A 193 29.74 4.06 6.22
CA ARG A 193 28.44 4.74 6.19
C ARG A 193 28.54 6.25 5.93
N GLY A 194 29.75 6.78 5.72
CA GLY A 194 29.95 8.18 5.30
C GLY A 194 30.21 9.16 6.45
N GLN A 195 31.30 8.99 7.18
CA GLN A 195 31.93 10.09 7.92
C GLN A 195 33.32 10.36 7.34
N ILE A 196 33.40 11.34 6.44
CA ILE A 196 34.66 12.03 6.11
C ILE A 196 34.89 13.02 7.25
N GLY A 197 35.52 12.55 8.33
CA GLY A 197 35.84 13.38 9.50
C GLY A 197 37.12 12.87 10.12
N GLY A 198 38.22 13.59 9.88
CA GLY A 198 39.55 13.22 10.35
C GLY A 198 39.61 13.04 11.86
N GLY A 199 40.11 11.90 12.31
CA GLY A 199 40.43 11.68 13.72
C GLY A 199 40.23 10.25 14.17
N ARG A 200 41.32 9.47 14.13
CA ARG A 200 41.48 8.09 14.67
C ARG A 200 40.39 7.10 14.25
N GLU A 201 40.69 6.35 13.20
CA GLU A 201 40.01 5.09 12.88
C GLU A 201 39.96 4.19 14.12
N ARG A 202 38.81 4.15 14.81
CA ARG A 202 38.51 3.03 15.70
C ARG A 202 38.32 1.83 14.78
N LYS A 203 39.14 0.78 14.95
CA LYS A 203 38.94 -0.55 14.34
C LYS A 203 37.58 -1.10 14.78
N GLY A 204 36.51 -0.62 14.15
CA GLY A 204 35.16 -1.14 14.34
C GLY A 204 35.11 -2.55 13.78
N GLY A 205 34.59 -3.49 14.59
CA GLY A 205 34.44 -4.87 14.19
C GLY A 205 33.66 -5.00 12.88
N GLN A 206 34.06 -5.97 12.07
CA GLN A 206 33.31 -6.37 10.89
C GLN A 206 31.98 -6.97 11.35
N VAL A 207 30.87 -6.54 10.75
CA VAL A 207 29.54 -7.12 11.00
C VAL A 207 29.15 -7.92 9.77
N TYR A 208 28.55 -9.08 10.03
CA TYR A 208 28.12 -9.99 9.00
C TYR A 208 26.88 -9.44 8.28
N ASP A 209 26.91 -9.40 6.95
CA ASP A 209 25.87 -8.81 6.13
C ASP A 209 25.14 -9.88 5.29
N GLY A 210 23.82 -9.92 5.38
CA GLY A 210 22.97 -10.88 4.68
C GLY A 210 21.61 -10.26 4.37
N ALA A 211 21.01 -10.66 3.24
CA ALA A 211 19.67 -10.20 2.89
C ALA A 211 18.64 -10.85 3.84
N THR A 212 17.74 -10.07 4.41
CA THR A 212 16.67 -10.61 5.27
C THR A 212 15.38 -10.69 4.48
N VAL A 213 14.76 -11.86 4.45
CA VAL A 213 13.44 -12.06 3.87
C VAL A 213 12.48 -12.41 4.99
N ALA A 214 11.47 -11.58 5.22
CA ALA A 214 10.34 -11.95 6.06
C ALA A 214 9.17 -12.34 5.17
N ARG A 215 8.52 -13.46 5.49
CA ARG A 215 7.38 -14.04 4.77
C ARG A 215 6.27 -14.38 5.75
N CYS A 216 5.05 -14.43 5.28
CA CYS A 216 3.88 -14.85 6.03
C CYS A 216 3.24 -16.03 5.30
N SER A 217 2.68 -17.01 6.01
CA SER A 217 1.86 -18.05 5.37
C SER A 217 0.61 -17.47 4.69
N CYS A 218 0.24 -16.24 5.04
CA CYS A 218 -0.71 -15.40 4.34
C CYS A 218 -0.18 -14.76 3.03
N GLY A 219 0.98 -15.16 2.52
CA GLY A 219 1.51 -14.67 1.24
C GLY A 219 2.21 -13.31 1.29
N TRP A 220 2.19 -12.60 2.42
CA TRP A 220 3.02 -11.42 2.63
C TRP A 220 4.51 -11.78 2.57
N SER A 221 5.34 -10.99 1.89
CA SER A 221 6.79 -11.08 1.92
C SER A 221 7.49 -9.74 1.70
N VAL A 222 8.47 -9.44 2.54
CA VAL A 222 9.40 -8.32 2.34
C VAL A 222 10.82 -8.85 2.26
N THR A 223 11.60 -8.27 1.35
CA THR A 223 13.03 -8.51 1.25
C THR A 223 13.74 -7.22 1.58
N VAL A 224 14.57 -7.26 2.62
CA VAL A 224 15.58 -6.25 2.90
C VAL A 224 16.87 -6.74 2.25
N PRO A 225 17.37 -6.08 1.19
CA PRO A 225 18.63 -6.49 0.56
C PRO A 225 19.79 -6.35 1.56
N SER A 226 20.85 -7.13 1.36
CA SER A 226 22.09 -6.94 2.12
C SER A 226 22.66 -5.53 1.85
N GLN A 227 23.40 -4.96 2.80
CA GLN A 227 24.03 -3.65 2.64
C GLN A 227 24.96 -3.62 1.42
N LEU A 228 25.70 -4.71 1.19
CA LEU A 228 26.54 -4.89 0.01
C LEU A 228 25.70 -4.99 -1.26
N GLY A 229 24.61 -5.76 -1.24
CA GLY A 229 23.68 -5.90 -2.36
C GLY A 229 22.98 -4.58 -2.74
N ALA A 230 22.57 -3.79 -1.74
CA ALA A 230 21.96 -2.48 -1.91
C ALA A 230 22.93 -1.45 -2.52
N ARG A 231 24.24 -1.58 -2.27
CA ARG A 231 25.29 -0.74 -2.87
C ARG A 231 25.60 -1.13 -4.31
N SER A 232 25.52 -2.41 -4.64
CA SER A 232 25.72 -2.92 -6.00
C SER A 232 24.50 -2.78 -6.91
N ALA A 233 23.32 -2.44 -6.37
CA ALA A 233 22.18 -2.07 -7.18
C ALA A 233 22.43 -0.65 -7.72
N PRO A 234 22.79 -0.46 -9.01
CA PRO A 234 22.84 0.88 -9.57
C PRO A 234 21.45 1.49 -9.38
N SER A 235 21.42 2.74 -8.93
CA SER A 235 20.24 3.59 -9.10
C SER A 235 19.82 3.44 -10.55
N ALA A 236 18.66 2.82 -10.78
CA ALA A 236 18.10 2.67 -12.11
C ALA A 236 17.71 4.07 -12.60
N ALA A 237 18.71 4.83 -13.03
CA ALA A 237 18.56 5.82 -14.07
C ALA A 237 17.93 5.11 -15.28
N PRO A 238 17.06 5.79 -16.05
CA PRO A 238 16.48 5.19 -17.25
C PRO A 238 17.62 4.75 -18.15
N GLY A 239 17.78 3.42 -18.28
CA GLY A 239 18.77 2.86 -19.20
C GLY A 239 18.50 3.37 -20.61
N PRO A 240 19.55 3.55 -21.44
CA PRO A 240 19.36 3.91 -22.83
C PRO A 240 18.50 2.84 -23.50
N GLY A 241 17.51 3.29 -24.27
CA GLY A 241 16.53 2.41 -24.92
C GLY A 241 17.19 1.30 -25.76
N PRO A 242 16.44 0.23 -26.07
CA PRO A 242 16.94 -0.86 -26.89
C PRO A 242 17.47 -0.27 -28.21
N GLY A 243 18.71 -0.61 -28.54
CA GLY A 243 19.38 -0.18 -29.76
C GLY A 243 18.46 -0.37 -30.95
N MET A 244 18.31 0.71 -31.72
CA MET A 244 17.64 0.66 -33.02
C MET A 244 18.26 -0.45 -33.86
N PRO A 245 17.46 -1.28 -34.54
CA PRO A 245 17.99 -2.17 -35.56
C PRO A 245 18.62 -1.32 -36.67
N SER A 246 19.89 -1.55 -36.94
CA SER A 246 20.63 -0.95 -38.04
C SER A 246 19.88 -1.16 -39.36
N LEU A 247 19.45 -0.07 -39.98
CA LEU A 247 18.93 -0.10 -41.35
C LEU A 247 20.06 -0.52 -42.31
N PRO A 248 19.80 -1.40 -43.29
CA PRO A 248 20.80 -1.73 -44.29
C PRO A 248 21.11 -0.52 -45.17
N ALA A 249 22.40 -0.26 -45.37
CA ALA A 249 22.90 0.79 -46.24
C ALA A 249 22.39 0.58 -47.68
N THR A 250 21.70 1.59 -48.21
CA THR A 250 21.40 1.70 -49.64
C THR A 250 22.67 2.14 -50.36
N PRO A 251 23.09 1.47 -51.45
CA PRO A 251 24.22 1.95 -52.24
C PRO A 251 23.79 3.18 -53.06
N VAL A 252 24.50 4.29 -52.84
CA VAL A 252 24.45 5.48 -53.69
C VAL A 252 25.06 5.12 -55.05
N LYS A 253 24.26 5.19 -56.11
CA LYS A 253 24.76 5.22 -57.49
C LYS A 253 25.55 6.52 -57.69
N GLY A 254 26.82 6.40 -58.09
CA GLY A 254 27.59 7.50 -58.63
C GLY A 254 27.49 7.54 -60.16
N ALA A 255 27.39 8.76 -60.67
CA ALA A 255 27.52 9.22 -62.07
C ALA A 255 26.51 8.68 -63.10
#